data_AF-A0A329QQN8-F1
#
_entry.id   AF-A0A329QQN8-F1
#
_cell.length_a   1.000
_cell.length_b   1.000
_cell.length_c   1.000
_cell.angle_alpha   90.00
_cell.angle_beta   90.00
_cell.angle_gamma   90.00
#
_symmetry.space_group_name_H-M   'P 1'
#
loop_
_entity.id
_entity.type
_entity.pdbx_description
1 polymer ?
#
loop_
_entity_poly.entity_id
_entity_poly.type
_entity_poly.pdbx_seq_one_letter_code
_entity_poly.pdbx_strand_id
1 'polypeptide(L)'
;MQIHTSEPLPSLLDVENEPEKENRYWIGVVSASHVEKGVEGGFAQLCHGKVASLRKMNAGDWLIYYSPRTSMQGGKVLQAFTAIGRVIDNHVYTYQVSDSFVPHRRNVQYYPCQQVKIADLLEQLLLTRGQARWGYHFRYGHLQIQREDFLKIAAAMLGAEVEDLLSGSNKN
;
A
#
# COMPACT_ATOMS: atom_id res chain seq x y z
N MET A 1 -40.28 -32.62 -32.94
CA MET A 1 -39.12 -32.10 -33.69
C MET A 1 -38.67 -30.83 -32.98
N GLN A 2 -37.71 -30.94 -32.06
CA GLN A 2 -37.10 -29.79 -31.36
C GLN A 2 -35.61 -29.88 -31.61
N ILE A 3 -35.09 -28.93 -32.37
CA ILE A 3 -33.67 -28.75 -32.62
C ILE A 3 -33.05 -28.09 -31.38
N HIS A 4 -32.31 -28.86 -30.59
CA HIS A 4 -31.39 -28.29 -29.60
C HIS A 4 -30.17 -27.77 -30.35
N THR A 5 -30.07 -26.45 -30.52
CA THR A 5 -28.84 -25.80 -30.96
C THR A 5 -27.88 -25.79 -29.78
N SER A 6 -26.86 -26.64 -29.83
CA SER A 6 -25.72 -26.57 -28.93
C SER A 6 -24.97 -25.26 -29.15
N GLU A 7 -24.86 -24.43 -28.12
CA GLU A 7 -23.92 -23.31 -28.13
C GLU A 7 -22.50 -23.87 -28.31
N PRO A 8 -21.66 -23.27 -29.18
CA PRO A 8 -20.31 -23.75 -29.36
C PRO A 8 -19.51 -23.52 -28.07
N LEU A 9 -18.83 -24.56 -27.61
CA LEU A 9 -17.83 -24.44 -26.55
C LEU A 9 -16.77 -23.40 -26.98
N PRO A 10 -16.35 -22.49 -26.08
CA PRO A 10 -15.28 -21.55 -26.38
C PRO A 10 -14.00 -22.30 -26.76
N SER A 11 -13.26 -21.75 -27.72
CA SER A 11 -12.10 -22.41 -28.30
C SER A 11 -10.95 -22.43 -27.28
N LEU A 12 -10.11 -23.47 -27.30
CA LEU A 12 -8.93 -23.61 -26.43
C LEU A 12 -7.85 -22.52 -26.64
N LEU A 13 -8.10 -21.52 -27.50
CA LEU A 13 -7.24 -20.37 -27.76
C LEU A 13 -7.78 -19.07 -27.15
N ASP A 14 -8.96 -19.10 -26.52
CA ASP A 14 -9.55 -17.96 -25.80
C ASP A 14 -9.15 -17.95 -24.31
N VAL A 15 -8.05 -18.61 -23.96
CA VAL A 15 -7.34 -18.27 -22.71
C VAL A 15 -6.69 -16.91 -22.96
N GLU A 16 -7.50 -15.87 -22.92
CA GLU A 16 -7.02 -14.52 -22.70
C GLU A 16 -6.16 -14.61 -21.44
N ASN A 17 -4.84 -14.49 -21.62
CA ASN A 17 -3.97 -14.12 -20.53
C ASN A 17 -4.50 -12.79 -20.03
N GLU A 18 -5.39 -12.83 -19.04
CA GLU A 18 -5.72 -11.69 -18.18
C GLU A 18 -4.38 -11.05 -17.84
N PRO A 19 -4.15 -9.78 -18.25
CA PRO A 19 -2.84 -9.17 -18.10
C PRO A 19 -2.47 -9.30 -16.62
N GLU A 20 -1.36 -10.01 -16.34
CA GLU A 20 -0.84 -10.16 -14.97
C GLU A 20 -0.92 -8.80 -14.31
N LYS A 21 -1.85 -8.67 -13.35
CA LYS A 21 -2.24 -7.37 -12.85
C LYS A 21 -1.05 -6.85 -12.06
N GLU A 22 -0.24 -5.99 -12.67
CA GLU A 22 0.93 -5.42 -12.00
C GLU A 22 0.47 -4.81 -10.67
N ASN A 23 1.09 -5.27 -9.58
CA ASN A 23 0.79 -4.77 -8.25
C ASN A 23 0.98 -3.25 -8.24
N ARG A 24 0.03 -2.51 -7.67
CA ARG A 24 0.20 -1.07 -7.46
C ARG A 24 0.89 -0.79 -6.13
N TYR A 25 1.55 0.35 -6.07
CA TYR A 25 2.34 0.76 -4.92
C TYR A 25 1.78 2.05 -4.34
N TRP A 26 1.52 2.04 -3.04
CA TRP A 26 0.82 3.11 -2.35
C TRP A 26 1.67 3.64 -1.19
N ILE A 27 1.56 4.96 -0.95
CA ILE A 27 2.00 5.58 0.30
C ILE A 27 0.79 6.05 1.08
N GLY A 28 0.68 5.62 2.34
CA GLY A 28 -0.23 6.17 3.33
C GLY A 28 0.48 7.18 4.23
N VAL A 29 -0.13 8.34 4.49
CA VAL A 29 0.45 9.38 5.36
C VAL A 29 -0.25 9.41 6.70
N VAL A 30 0.42 8.87 7.73
CA VAL A 30 -0.17 8.62 9.05
C VAL A 30 0.91 8.80 10.13
N SER A 31 0.56 9.32 11.31
CA SER A 31 1.51 9.46 12.42
C SER A 31 2.04 8.09 12.87
N ALA A 32 3.31 8.01 13.27
CA ALA A 32 3.95 6.73 13.62
C ALA A 32 3.17 5.92 14.67
N SER A 33 2.68 6.55 15.74
CA SER A 33 1.91 5.86 16.78
C SER A 33 0.56 5.29 16.33
N HIS A 34 0.01 5.77 15.21
CA HIS A 34 -1.18 5.17 14.59
C HIS A 34 -0.80 4.06 13.61
N VAL A 35 0.36 4.18 12.96
CA VAL A 35 0.91 3.11 12.12
C VAL A 35 1.21 1.88 12.96
N GLU A 36 1.85 2.03 14.12
CA GLU A 36 2.15 0.92 15.05
C GLU A 36 0.90 0.10 15.39
N LYS A 37 -0.21 0.77 15.74
CA LYS A 37 -1.50 0.09 16.00
C LYS A 37 -2.03 -0.70 14.80
N GLY A 38 -1.84 -0.16 13.59
CA GLY A 38 -2.21 -0.84 12.35
C GLY A 38 -1.32 -2.05 12.07
N VAL A 39 -0.02 -1.93 12.34
CA VAL A 39 0.97 -3.01 12.21
C VAL A 39 0.65 -4.15 13.19
N GLU A 40 0.47 -3.84 14.48
CA GLU A 40 0.11 -4.81 15.52
C GLU A 40 -1.21 -5.53 15.19
N GLY A 41 -2.17 -4.82 14.61
CA GLY A 41 -3.47 -5.37 14.25
C GLY A 41 -3.57 -5.96 12.84
N GLY A 42 -2.53 -5.90 12.01
CA GLY A 42 -2.55 -6.38 10.62
C GLY A 42 -3.54 -5.62 9.72
N PHE A 43 -3.75 -4.32 9.94
CA PHE A 43 -4.71 -3.54 9.15
C PHE A 43 -4.19 -2.16 8.74
N ALA A 44 -4.63 -1.71 7.56
CA ALA A 44 -4.52 -0.32 7.14
C ALA A 44 -5.77 0.47 7.48
N GLN A 45 -5.58 1.65 8.10
CA GLN A 45 -6.60 2.66 8.31
C GLN A 45 -6.05 4.03 7.86
N LEU A 46 -6.63 4.62 6.81
CA LEU A 46 -6.12 5.84 6.19
C LEU A 46 -7.15 6.98 6.25
N CYS A 47 -6.68 8.21 6.03
CA CYS A 47 -7.52 9.39 5.83
C CYS A 47 -8.62 9.57 6.89
N HIS A 48 -8.27 9.43 8.17
CA HIS A 48 -9.21 9.47 9.31
C HIS A 48 -10.30 8.39 9.29
N GLY A 49 -10.00 7.21 8.71
CA GLY A 49 -10.95 6.10 8.62
C GLY A 49 -11.88 6.16 7.40
N LYS A 50 -11.63 7.06 6.44
CA LYS A 50 -12.42 7.17 5.21
C LYS A 50 -12.13 6.00 4.26
N VAL A 51 -13.19 5.52 3.60
CA VAL A 51 -13.14 4.33 2.74
C VAL A 51 -12.43 4.56 1.39
N ALA A 52 -12.40 5.81 0.90
CA ALA A 52 -12.03 6.11 -0.49
C ALA A 52 -10.61 5.67 -0.88
N SER A 53 -9.62 5.89 0.00
CA SER A 53 -8.24 5.45 -0.24
C SER A 53 -8.10 3.93 -0.21
N LEU A 54 -8.78 3.27 0.73
CA LEU A 54 -8.74 1.82 0.88
C LEU A 54 -9.36 1.10 -0.32
N ARG A 55 -10.43 1.64 -0.92
CA ARG A 55 -11.06 1.08 -2.13
C ARG A 55 -10.19 1.14 -3.38
N LYS A 56 -9.17 2.01 -3.41
CA LYS A 56 -8.25 2.09 -4.55
C LYS A 56 -7.22 0.97 -4.56
N MET A 57 -6.97 0.34 -3.42
CA MET A 57 -6.04 -0.77 -3.32
C MET A 57 -6.70 -2.07 -3.80
N ASN A 58 -5.92 -3.02 -4.29
CA ASN A 58 -6.34 -4.39 -4.57
C ASN A 58 -5.52 -5.37 -3.73
N ALA A 59 -6.02 -6.60 -3.57
CA ALA A 59 -5.21 -7.72 -3.11
C ALA A 59 -3.93 -7.81 -3.96
N GLY A 60 -2.79 -7.97 -3.30
CA GLY A 60 -1.48 -7.98 -3.95
C GLY A 60 -0.77 -6.63 -4.00
N ASP A 61 -1.51 -5.50 -3.94
CA ASP A 61 -0.92 -4.16 -3.90
C ASP A 61 -0.03 -3.97 -2.66
N TRP A 62 0.95 -3.08 -2.77
CA TRP A 62 1.87 -2.74 -1.70
C TRP A 62 1.52 -1.40 -1.04
N LEU A 63 1.70 -1.34 0.27
CA LEU A 63 1.50 -0.13 1.07
C LEU A 63 2.75 0.17 1.89
N ILE A 64 3.26 1.39 1.76
CA ILE A 64 4.28 1.97 2.62
C ILE A 64 3.64 3.09 3.44
N TYR A 65 3.96 3.15 4.72
CA TYR A 65 3.60 4.28 5.57
C TYR A 65 4.70 5.32 5.60
N TYR A 66 4.34 6.57 5.29
CA TYR A 66 5.14 7.75 5.60
C TYR A 66 4.54 8.47 6.82
N SER A 67 5.37 8.73 7.82
CA SER A 67 4.99 9.40 9.06
C SER A 67 5.66 10.77 9.15
N PRO A 68 4.90 11.87 8.93
CA PRO A 68 5.42 13.22 9.11
C PRO A 68 5.78 13.53 10.56
N ARG A 69 5.05 12.94 11.51
CA ARG A 69 5.21 13.14 12.96
C ARG A 69 5.02 11.84 13.74
N THR A 70 5.54 11.81 14.96
CA THR A 70 5.43 10.65 15.85
C THR A 70 4.00 10.40 16.33
N SER A 71 3.24 11.46 16.61
CA SER A 71 1.83 11.40 17.01
C SER A 71 1.00 12.48 16.32
N MET A 72 -0.32 12.30 16.30
CA MET A 72 -1.26 13.23 15.67
C MET A 72 -1.34 14.59 16.40
N GLN A 73 -1.25 14.57 17.73
CA GLN A 73 -1.32 15.77 18.59
C GLN A 73 0.01 15.94 19.31
N GLY A 74 0.68 17.07 19.07
CA GLY A 74 1.94 17.42 19.76
C GLY A 74 3.17 16.57 19.41
N GLY A 75 3.06 15.61 18.48
CA GLY A 75 4.17 14.74 18.10
C GLY A 75 5.36 15.52 17.55
N LYS A 76 6.58 15.01 17.73
CA LYS A 76 7.78 15.61 17.11
C LYS A 76 7.79 15.32 15.61
N VAL A 77 8.47 16.16 14.84
CA VAL A 77 8.71 15.91 13.42
C VAL A 77 9.50 14.62 13.27
N LEU A 78 9.00 13.70 12.44
CA LEU A 78 9.62 12.41 12.19
C LEU A 78 10.11 12.30 10.76
N GLN A 79 9.23 12.59 9.79
CA GLN A 79 9.49 12.56 8.34
C GLN A 79 10.24 11.29 7.91
N ALA A 80 9.62 10.14 8.18
CA ALA A 80 10.22 8.83 7.90
C ALA A 80 9.21 7.87 7.31
N PHE A 81 9.68 6.91 6.52
CA PHE A 81 8.96 5.70 6.21
C PHE A 81 9.04 4.74 7.39
N THR A 82 7.90 4.24 7.86
CA THR A 82 7.78 3.60 9.19
C THR A 82 7.24 2.18 9.16
N ALA A 83 6.53 1.79 8.09
CA ALA A 83 6.08 0.42 7.91
C ALA A 83 5.85 0.13 6.42
N ILE A 84 5.97 -1.15 6.05
CA ILE A 84 5.76 -1.65 4.70
C ILE A 84 5.01 -2.98 4.76
N GLY A 85 4.05 -3.15 3.87
CA GLY A 85 3.20 -4.34 3.85
C GLY A 85 2.49 -4.58 2.52
N ARG A 86 1.91 -5.77 2.38
CA ARG A 86 1.15 -6.20 1.21
C ARG A 86 -0.32 -6.37 1.57
N VAL A 87 -1.20 -5.85 0.73
CA VAL A 87 -2.65 -5.97 0.89
C VAL A 87 -3.08 -7.42 0.66
N ILE A 88 -3.75 -8.01 1.65
CA ILE A 88 -4.04 -9.46 1.66
C ILE A 88 -5.26 -9.78 0.80
N ASP A 89 -6.30 -8.96 0.88
CA ASP A 89 -7.60 -9.24 0.25
C ASP A 89 -8.22 -7.96 -0.35
N ASN A 90 -9.36 -8.14 -1.03
CA ASN A 90 -10.17 -7.04 -1.57
C ASN A 90 -11.22 -6.49 -0.60
N HIS A 91 -11.23 -6.96 0.64
CA HIS A 91 -12.29 -6.67 1.60
C HIS A 91 -11.96 -5.42 2.42
N VAL A 92 -12.85 -4.43 2.34
CA VAL A 92 -12.82 -3.25 3.22
C VAL A 92 -13.99 -3.36 4.18
N TYR A 93 -13.68 -3.38 5.48
CA TYR A 93 -14.65 -3.57 6.56
C TYR A 93 -14.66 -2.38 7.51
N THR A 94 -15.71 -2.27 8.31
CA THR A 94 -15.81 -1.31 9.41
C THR A 94 -15.36 -1.94 10.72
N TYR A 95 -14.76 -1.15 11.60
CA TYR A 95 -14.38 -1.60 12.93
C TYR A 95 -14.83 -0.57 13.97
N GLN A 96 -15.66 -0.97 14.93
CA GLN A 96 -16.11 -0.08 15.99
C GLN A 96 -14.97 0.17 16.98
N VAL A 97 -14.44 1.38 17.00
CA VAL A 97 -13.41 1.78 18.00
C VAL A 97 -14.07 2.39 19.23
N SER A 98 -15.12 3.18 19.04
CA SER A 98 -15.98 3.74 20.09
C SER A 98 -17.37 4.00 19.51
N ASP A 99 -18.38 4.28 20.33
CA ASP A 99 -19.77 4.54 19.89
C ASP A 99 -19.87 5.62 18.80
N SER A 100 -18.95 6.59 18.79
CA SER A 100 -18.91 7.71 17.83
C SER A 100 -17.87 7.54 16.71
N PHE A 101 -17.09 6.46 16.69
CA PHE A 101 -16.01 6.29 15.72
C PHE A 101 -15.94 4.87 15.16
N VAL A 102 -16.34 4.76 13.88
CA VAL A 102 -16.40 3.52 13.10
C VAL A 102 -15.56 3.68 11.83
N PRO A 103 -14.23 3.59 11.92
CA PRO A 103 -13.37 3.66 10.75
C PRO A 103 -13.52 2.45 9.82
N HIS A 104 -13.20 2.68 8.55
CA HIS A 104 -12.92 1.61 7.60
C HIS A 104 -11.48 1.11 7.72
N ARG A 105 -11.31 -0.19 7.60
CA ARG A 105 -10.04 -0.91 7.65
C ARG A 105 -9.93 -1.91 6.51
N ARG A 106 -8.69 -2.30 6.22
CA ARG A 106 -8.35 -3.34 5.25
C ARG A 106 -7.18 -4.17 5.75
N ASN A 107 -7.18 -5.47 5.48
CA ASN A 107 -6.13 -6.37 5.94
C ASN A 107 -4.83 -6.18 5.16
N VAL A 108 -3.72 -6.08 5.89
CA VAL A 108 -2.38 -5.91 5.35
C VAL A 108 -1.41 -6.81 6.11
N GLN A 109 -0.60 -7.55 5.37
CA GLN A 109 0.52 -8.30 5.90
C GLN A 109 1.74 -7.38 5.96
N TYR A 110 2.17 -6.99 7.16
CA TYR A 110 3.36 -6.18 7.35
C TYR A 110 4.61 -7.03 7.46
N TYR A 111 5.73 -6.47 7.01
CA TYR A 111 7.05 -7.11 7.07
C TYR A 111 7.92 -6.40 8.13
N PRO A 112 8.78 -7.14 8.86
CA PRO A 112 9.81 -6.52 9.69
C PRO A 112 10.67 -5.58 8.84
N CYS A 113 10.83 -4.34 9.30
CA CYS A 113 11.54 -3.33 8.53
C CYS A 113 12.21 -2.31 9.44
N GLN A 114 13.25 -1.66 8.94
CA GLN A 114 13.83 -0.48 9.58
C GLN A 114 13.12 0.80 9.15
N GLN A 115 13.06 1.77 10.07
CA GLN A 115 12.58 3.10 9.76
C GLN A 115 13.61 3.87 8.91
N VAL A 116 13.17 4.51 7.83
CA VAL A 116 14.06 5.27 6.91
C VAL A 116 13.64 6.73 6.83
N LYS A 117 14.56 7.67 7.03
CA LYS A 117 14.26 9.10 6.89
C LYS A 117 14.07 9.44 5.42
N ILE A 118 13.03 10.21 5.10
CA ILE A 118 12.82 10.63 3.69
C ILE A 118 13.98 11.47 3.18
N ALA A 119 14.65 12.22 4.06
CA ALA A 119 15.82 13.03 3.76
C ALA A 119 16.94 12.23 3.07
N ASP A 120 17.12 10.96 3.44
CA ASP A 120 18.18 10.09 2.90
C ASP A 120 17.86 9.63 1.46
N LEU A 121 16.59 9.76 1.06
CA LEU A 121 16.07 9.30 -0.24
C LEU A 121 15.63 10.44 -1.17
N LEU A 122 15.62 11.70 -0.72
CA LEU A 122 15.04 12.83 -1.48
C LEU A 122 15.57 12.94 -2.92
N GLU A 123 16.87 12.76 -3.10
CA GLU A 123 17.51 12.86 -4.42
C GLU A 123 17.47 11.56 -5.23
N GLN A 124 16.86 10.50 -4.69
CA GLN A 124 16.79 9.19 -5.32
C GLN A 124 15.40 8.88 -5.86
N LEU A 125 14.34 9.40 -5.24
CA LEU A 125 12.96 9.15 -5.63
C LEU A 125 12.52 10.07 -6.76
N LEU A 126 11.87 9.52 -7.78
CA LEU A 126 11.19 10.26 -8.85
C LEU A 126 10.18 11.25 -8.28
N LEU A 127 9.49 10.88 -7.19
CA LEU A 127 8.54 11.72 -6.46
C LEU A 127 9.15 13.03 -5.92
N THR A 128 10.45 13.05 -5.58
CA THR A 128 11.04 14.15 -4.81
C THR A 128 12.27 14.79 -5.43
N ARG A 129 12.99 14.09 -6.32
CA ARG A 129 14.24 14.56 -6.92
C ARG A 129 14.01 15.87 -7.69
N GLY A 130 14.84 16.87 -7.40
CA GLY A 130 14.75 18.19 -8.04
C GLY A 130 13.52 19.02 -7.64
N GLN A 131 12.74 18.59 -6.63
CA GLN A 131 11.53 19.29 -6.18
C GLN A 131 11.75 20.01 -4.85
N ALA A 132 11.87 21.33 -4.88
CA ALA A 132 12.03 22.15 -3.66
C ALA A 132 10.83 22.03 -2.70
N ARG A 133 9.63 21.70 -3.21
CA ARG A 133 8.39 21.55 -2.42
C ARG A 133 7.89 20.10 -2.38
N TRP A 134 8.81 19.14 -2.27
CA TRP A 134 8.50 17.70 -2.22
C TRP A 134 7.42 17.32 -1.18
N GLY A 135 7.35 18.04 -0.05
CA GLY A 135 6.36 17.79 1.01
C GLY A 135 4.90 17.90 0.56
N TYR A 136 4.63 18.62 -0.54
CA TYR A 136 3.27 18.84 -1.04
C TYR A 136 2.60 17.55 -1.51
N HIS A 137 3.36 16.56 -1.99
CA HIS A 137 2.83 15.26 -2.42
C HIS A 137 2.11 14.50 -1.29
N PHE A 138 2.54 14.71 -0.04
CA PHE A 138 2.03 13.98 1.12
C PHE A 138 0.78 14.62 1.77
N ARG A 139 0.35 15.80 1.30
CA ARG A 139 -0.71 16.57 1.96
C ARG A 139 -2.09 15.91 1.93
N TYR A 140 -2.32 14.97 1.01
CA TYR A 140 -3.64 14.35 0.80
C TYR A 140 -3.85 13.05 1.58
N GLY A 141 -2.87 12.63 2.40
CA GLY A 141 -3.04 11.46 3.25
C GLY A 141 -2.76 10.11 2.56
N HIS A 142 -2.76 10.08 1.23
CA HIS A 142 -2.61 8.86 0.44
C HIS A 142 -2.24 9.19 -1.02
N LEU A 143 -1.30 8.46 -1.61
CA LEU A 143 -0.91 8.60 -3.01
C LEU A 143 -0.40 7.28 -3.60
N GLN A 144 -0.58 7.12 -4.91
CA GLN A 144 0.07 6.06 -5.67
C GLN A 144 1.48 6.52 -6.06
N ILE A 145 2.44 5.59 -6.06
CA ILE A 145 3.81 5.83 -6.52
C ILE A 145 4.19 4.85 -7.62
N GLN A 146 5.25 5.19 -8.35
CA GLN A 146 5.83 4.30 -9.36
C GLN A 146 6.60 3.15 -8.70
N ARG A 147 6.76 2.04 -9.44
CA ARG A 147 7.48 0.86 -8.98
C ARG A 147 8.90 1.20 -8.58
N GLU A 148 9.58 2.05 -9.34
CA GLU A 148 10.98 2.45 -9.10
C GLU A 148 11.17 3.16 -7.76
N ASP A 149 10.22 4.00 -7.37
CA ASP A 149 10.25 4.68 -6.07
C ASP A 149 9.96 3.70 -4.94
N PHE A 150 8.98 2.82 -5.15
CA PHE A 150 8.70 1.76 -4.19
C PHE A 150 9.92 0.88 -3.94
N LEU A 151 10.61 0.42 -5.00
CA LEU A 151 11.79 -0.42 -4.88
C LEU A 151 12.89 0.23 -4.05
N LYS A 152 13.18 1.51 -4.28
CA LYS A 152 14.20 2.25 -3.52
C LYS A 152 13.85 2.37 -2.05
N ILE A 153 12.59 2.69 -1.75
CA ILE A 153 12.13 2.81 -0.35
C ILE A 153 12.15 1.43 0.30
N ALA A 154 11.61 0.40 -0.37
CA ALA A 154 11.59 -0.97 0.12
C ALA A 154 13.01 -1.49 0.37
N ALA A 155 13.97 -1.25 -0.53
CA ALA A 155 15.37 -1.66 -0.35
C ALA A 155 16.00 -1.02 0.89
N ALA A 156 15.74 0.27 1.11
CA ALA A 156 16.20 0.94 2.32
C ALA A 156 15.52 0.40 3.60
N MET A 157 14.24 0.03 3.53
CA MET A 157 13.46 -0.44 4.68
C MET A 157 13.69 -1.93 5.03
N LEU A 158 13.87 -2.79 4.04
CA LEU A 158 13.91 -4.24 4.18
C LEU A 158 15.31 -4.82 4.00
N GLY A 159 16.25 -4.07 3.43
CA GLY A 159 17.61 -4.55 3.13
C GLY A 159 17.67 -5.43 1.88
N ALA A 160 18.63 -6.36 1.84
CA ALA A 160 18.93 -7.18 0.66
C ALA A 160 17.88 -8.27 0.33
N GLU A 161 16.77 -8.34 1.06
CA GLU A 161 15.71 -9.35 0.88
C GLU A 161 14.57 -8.87 -0.04
N VAL A 162 14.70 -7.69 -0.66
CA VAL A 162 13.63 -7.09 -1.48
C VAL A 162 13.37 -7.86 -2.77
N GLU A 163 14.43 -8.32 -3.44
CA GLU A 163 14.31 -9.09 -4.67
C GLU A 163 13.58 -10.42 -4.46
N ASP A 164 13.77 -11.06 -3.30
CA ASP A 164 13.09 -12.31 -2.93
C ASP A 164 11.60 -12.08 -2.62
N LEU A 165 11.29 -11.00 -1.90
CA LEU A 165 9.91 -10.62 -1.58
C LEU A 165 9.10 -10.20 -2.82
N LEU A 166 9.75 -9.65 -3.84
CA LEU A 166 9.12 -9.20 -5.07
C LEU A 166 9.09 -10.26 -6.17
N SER A 167 9.99 -11.23 -6.14
CA SER A 167 10.00 -12.38 -7.06
C SER A 167 8.99 -13.47 -6.67
N GLY A 168 8.54 -13.51 -5.42
CA GLY A 168 7.51 -14.44 -4.92
C GLY A 168 6.11 -14.28 -5.54
N SER A 169 5.92 -13.38 -6.51
CA SER A 169 4.66 -13.26 -7.27
C SER A 169 4.62 -14.09 -8.56
N ASN A 170 5.68 -14.87 -8.88
CA ASN A 170 5.78 -15.57 -10.17
C ASN A 170 5.98 -17.10 -10.07
N LYS A 171 5.43 -17.73 -9.03
CA LYS A 171 5.32 -19.20 -8.94
C LYS A 171 3.92 -19.58 -8.49
N ASN A 172 3.03 -19.76 -9.46
CA ASN A 172 2.10 -20.89 -9.56
C ASN A 172 1.31 -20.81 -10.86
#